data_AF-A0A819W7X1-F1
#
_entry.id   AF-A0A819W7X1-F1
#
_cell.length_a   1.000
_cell.length_b   1.000
_cell.length_c   1.000
_cell.angle_alpha   90.00
_cell.angle_beta   90.00
_cell.angle_gamma   90.00
#
_symmetry.space_group_name_H-M   'P 1'
#
loop_
_entity.id
_entity.type
_entity.pdbx_description
1 polymer ?
#
loop_
_entity_poly.entity_id
_entity_poly.type
_entity_poly.pdbx_seq_one_letter_code
_entity_poly.pdbx_strand_id
1 'polypeptide(L)'
;MRFCPNISTLFNDIPKLTERYIHIVQRKDYRFDAIECQNPYDVSVNDWKELISNNKSLKWILINSLPLYDQTSVIPSFNDYRQLVLDCTLAYAKALNVNKVHLVMTDTNNDSDR
;
A
#
# COMPACT_ATOMS: atom_id res chain seq x y z
N MET A 1 -4.66 -4.86 -23.09
CA MET A 1 -4.13 -5.10 -21.72
C MET A 1 -3.64 -3.78 -21.15
N ARG A 2 -3.88 -3.47 -19.86
CA ARG A 2 -3.34 -2.26 -19.20
C ARG A 2 -2.34 -2.71 -18.14
N PHE A 3 -1.14 -2.15 -18.15
CA PHE A 3 -0.07 -2.50 -17.22
C PHE A 3 -0.15 -1.63 -15.95
N CYS A 4 0.15 -2.22 -14.79
CA CYS A 4 0.11 -1.58 -13.49
C CYS A 4 1.39 -1.96 -12.72
N PRO A 5 2.41 -1.10 -12.67
CA PRO A 5 3.62 -1.38 -11.90
C PRO A 5 3.30 -1.46 -10.41
N ASN A 6 3.91 -2.44 -9.76
CA ASN A 6 3.92 -2.55 -8.31
C ASN A 6 5.12 -1.77 -7.75
N ILE A 7 4.87 -0.62 -7.12
CA ILE A 7 5.94 0.28 -6.65
C ILE A 7 6.67 -0.23 -5.40
N SER A 8 6.16 -1.26 -4.74
CA SER A 8 6.85 -1.94 -3.65
C SER A 8 7.92 -2.90 -4.16
N THR A 9 7.79 -3.43 -5.38
CA THR A 9 8.68 -4.46 -5.93
C THR A 9 9.49 -4.01 -7.14
N LEU A 10 9.01 -3.02 -7.88
CA LEU A 10 9.75 -2.36 -8.96
C LEU A 10 10.46 -1.11 -8.43
N PHE A 11 11.50 -0.68 -9.15
CA PHE A 11 12.29 0.52 -8.83
C PHE A 11 13.01 0.45 -7.47
N ASN A 12 13.49 -0.74 -7.08
CA ASN A 12 14.19 -0.95 -5.82
C ASN A 12 15.55 -0.26 -5.73
N ASP A 13 16.09 0.19 -6.86
CA ASP A 13 17.24 1.11 -6.94
C ASP A 13 16.94 2.49 -6.37
N ILE A 14 15.67 2.87 -6.24
CA ILE A 14 15.21 4.08 -5.56
C ILE A 14 14.73 3.69 -4.15
N PRO A 15 15.42 4.09 -3.06
CA PRO A 15 15.11 3.55 -1.73
C PRO A 15 13.73 3.94 -1.20
N LYS A 16 13.32 5.21 -1.35
CA LYS A 16 12.08 5.70 -0.76
C LYS A 16 10.88 5.46 -1.66
N LEU A 17 9.79 4.98 -1.07
CA LEU A 17 8.53 4.70 -1.77
C LEU A 17 7.94 5.95 -2.45
N THR A 18 8.02 7.12 -1.81
CA THR A 18 7.57 8.40 -2.39
C THR A 18 8.40 8.81 -3.60
N GLU A 19 9.72 8.59 -3.56
CA GLU A 19 10.62 8.88 -4.68
C GLU A 19 10.35 7.94 -5.86
N ARG A 20 10.01 6.66 -5.61
CA ARG A 20 9.54 5.72 -6.66
C ARG A 20 8.26 6.22 -7.33
N TYR A 21 7.30 6.71 -6.53
CA TYR A 21 6.06 7.30 -7.06
C TYR A 21 6.36 8.51 -7.94
N ILE A 22 7.16 9.46 -7.44
CA ILE A 22 7.56 10.67 -8.19
C ILE A 22 8.25 10.28 -9.50
N HIS A 23 9.19 9.33 -9.43
CA HIS A 23 9.93 8.85 -10.59
C HIS A 23 8.98 8.37 -11.69
N ILE A 24 7.93 7.62 -11.35
CA ILE A 24 6.91 7.18 -12.30
C ILE A 24 6.09 8.35 -12.85
N VAL A 25 5.65 9.26 -11.99
CA VAL A 25 4.83 10.41 -12.39
C VAL A 25 5.57 11.33 -13.37
N GLN A 26 6.87 11.52 -13.16
CA GLN A 26 7.69 12.48 -13.91
C GLN A 26 8.34 11.91 -15.18
N ARG A 27 8.22 10.59 -15.44
CA ARG A 27 8.76 9.98 -16.65
C ARG A 27 8.18 10.59 -17.93
N LYS A 28 9.05 10.70 -18.95
CA LYS A 28 8.73 11.28 -20.26
C LYS A 28 8.80 10.27 -21.40
N ASP A 29 9.63 9.25 -21.24
CA ASP A 29 9.90 8.16 -22.19
C ASP A 29 8.73 7.19 -22.31
N TYR A 30 8.01 6.96 -21.22
CA TYR A 30 6.73 6.26 -21.21
C TYR A 30 5.88 6.72 -20.02
N ARG A 31 4.59 6.40 -20.05
CA ARG A 31 3.65 6.79 -19.00
C ARG A 31 2.87 5.59 -18.50
N PHE A 32 2.87 5.39 -17.18
CA PHE A 32 1.89 4.54 -16.53
C PHE A 32 0.69 5.40 -16.13
N ASP A 33 -0.52 4.88 -16.32
CA ASP A 33 -1.75 5.54 -15.90
C ASP A 33 -2.21 5.08 -14.50
N ALA A 34 -1.59 4.02 -14.00
CA ALA A 34 -2.03 3.31 -12.81
C ALA A 34 -0.84 2.68 -12.08
N ILE A 35 -1.00 2.45 -10.78
CA ILE A 35 -0.01 1.79 -9.91
C ILE A 35 -0.69 0.89 -8.88
N GLU A 36 0.07 -0.05 -8.32
CA GLU A 36 -0.30 -0.77 -7.11
C GLU A 36 0.86 -0.71 -6.10
N CYS A 37 0.55 -0.90 -4.82
CA CYS A 37 1.53 -0.86 -3.74
C CYS A 37 1.17 -1.90 -2.70
N GLN A 38 2.12 -2.71 -2.24
CA GLN A 38 1.86 -3.66 -1.17
C GLN A 38 1.66 -2.92 0.16
N ASN A 39 2.66 -2.15 0.59
CA ASN A 39 2.64 -1.45 1.87
C ASN A 39 2.72 0.08 1.65
N PRO A 40 1.58 0.79 1.54
CA PRO A 40 1.59 2.25 1.50
C PRO A 40 1.84 2.90 2.87
N TYR A 41 1.85 2.11 3.96
CA TYR A 41 1.83 2.56 5.36
C TYR A 41 3.19 3.06 5.86
N ASP A 42 4.28 2.78 5.13
CA ASP A 42 5.62 3.31 5.39
C ASP A 42 5.72 4.83 5.17
N VAL A 43 4.66 5.43 4.61
CA VAL A 43 4.53 6.86 4.32
C VAL A 43 3.20 7.30 4.90
N SER A 44 3.17 8.41 5.65
CA SER A 44 1.92 8.82 6.32
C SER A 44 0.82 9.16 5.30
N VAL A 45 -0.44 9.00 5.70
CA VAL A 45 -1.60 9.38 4.88
C VAL A 45 -1.51 10.85 4.42
N ASN A 46 -0.99 11.74 5.27
CA ASN A 46 -0.89 13.16 4.94
C ASN A 46 0.21 13.41 3.91
N ASP A 47 1.36 12.74 4.04
CA ASP A 47 2.44 12.84 3.06
C ASP A 47 1.98 12.33 1.69
N TRP A 48 1.19 11.24 1.64
CA TRP A 48 0.58 10.79 0.38
C TRP A 48 -0.36 11.82 -0.22
N LYS A 49 -1.24 12.42 0.59
CA LYS A 49 -2.18 13.45 0.13
C LYS A 49 -1.43 14.64 -0.46
N GLU A 50 -0.43 15.14 0.26
CA GLU A 50 0.41 16.26 -0.19
C GLU A 50 1.16 15.92 -1.48
N LEU A 51 1.77 14.72 -1.52
CA LEU A 51 2.51 14.27 -2.69
C LEU A 51 1.59 14.16 -3.92
N ILE A 52 0.38 13.63 -3.75
CA ILE A 52 -0.60 13.48 -4.84
C ILE A 52 -1.17 14.85 -5.25
N SER A 53 -1.42 15.78 -4.32
CA SER A 53 -1.92 17.12 -4.67
C SER A 53 -0.90 17.95 -5.44
N ASN A 54 0.39 17.76 -5.16
CA ASN A 54 1.47 18.51 -5.78
C ASN A 54 1.95 17.92 -7.12
N ASN A 55 1.38 16.79 -7.55
CA ASN A 55 1.82 16.07 -8.74
C ASN A 55 0.64 15.58 -9.59
N LYS A 56 0.90 15.12 -10.82
CA LYS A 56 -0.14 14.41 -11.59
C LYS A 56 -0.52 13.12 -10.85
N SER A 57 -1.80 12.98 -10.54
CA SER A 57 -2.31 11.78 -9.86
C SER A 57 -2.31 10.56 -10.80
N LEU A 58 -1.80 9.44 -10.30
CA LEU A 58 -1.93 8.12 -10.91
C LEU A 58 -3.13 7.39 -10.30
N LYS A 59 -3.74 6.50 -11.08
CA LYS A 59 -4.80 5.64 -10.54
C LYS A 59 -4.20 4.56 -9.64
N TRP A 60 -4.51 4.60 -8.35
CA TRP A 60 -4.19 3.51 -7.44
C TRP A 60 -5.16 2.34 -7.66
N ILE A 61 -4.63 1.17 -8.02
CA ILE A 61 -5.43 0.00 -8.41
C ILE A 61 -5.64 -0.94 -7.24
N LEU A 62 -4.60 -1.17 -6.45
CA LEU A 62 -4.59 -2.14 -5.37
C LEU A 62 -3.62 -1.69 -4.28
N ILE A 63 -4.06 -1.85 -3.04
CA ILE A 63 -3.17 -1.89 -1.87
C ILE A 63 -3.40 -3.19 -1.09
N ASN A 64 -2.41 -3.64 -0.33
CA ASN A 64 -2.68 -4.64 0.71
C ASN A 64 -3.24 -3.93 1.95
N SER A 65 -3.94 -4.67 2.81
CA SER A 65 -4.20 -4.23 4.18
C SER A 65 -2.90 -4.16 4.98
N LEU A 66 -2.93 -3.44 6.10
CA LEU A 66 -1.84 -3.45 7.06
C LEU A 66 -1.55 -4.91 7.50
N PRO A 67 -0.29 -5.37 7.44
CA PRO A 67 0.06 -6.76 7.78
C PRO A 67 -0.16 -7.00 9.27
N LEU A 68 -1.16 -7.81 9.59
CA LEU A 68 -1.54 -8.10 10.98
C LEU A 68 -0.49 -8.92 11.73
N TYR A 69 0.25 -9.79 11.03
CA TYR A 69 1.30 -10.63 11.63
C TYR A 69 2.43 -9.80 12.26
N ASP A 70 2.63 -8.55 11.84
CA ASP A 70 3.62 -7.65 12.42
C ASP A 70 3.19 -7.12 13.80
N GLN A 71 1.89 -7.19 14.13
CA GLN A 71 1.33 -6.57 15.34
C GLN A 71 0.81 -7.57 16.37
N THR A 72 0.49 -8.79 15.95
CA THR A 72 -0.17 -9.77 16.82
C THR A 72 0.47 -11.14 16.66
N SER A 73 0.75 -11.79 17.78
CA SER A 73 1.10 -13.21 17.79
C SER A 73 -0.17 -14.02 17.59
N VAL A 74 -1.18 -13.90 18.44
CA VAL A 74 -2.40 -14.69 18.30
C VAL A 74 -3.37 -14.15 17.24
N ILE A 75 -4.24 -15.01 16.72
CA ILE A 75 -5.35 -14.59 15.84
C ILE A 75 -6.23 -13.60 16.64
N PRO A 76 -6.39 -12.34 16.17
CA PRO A 76 -7.15 -11.33 16.90
C PRO A 76 -8.65 -11.60 16.83
N SER A 77 -9.39 -11.00 17.77
CA SER A 77 -10.83 -10.89 17.62
C SER A 77 -11.18 -9.99 16.42
N PHE A 78 -12.42 -10.07 15.93
CA PHE A 78 -12.87 -9.18 14.86
C PHE A 78 -12.75 -7.69 15.24
N ASN A 79 -13.04 -7.34 16.50
CA ASN A 79 -12.96 -5.96 16.96
C ASN A 79 -11.51 -5.45 16.97
N ASP A 80 -10.57 -6.28 17.43
CA ASP A 80 -9.15 -5.94 17.40
C ASP A 80 -8.66 -5.81 15.95
N TYR A 81 -9.03 -6.75 15.08
CA TYR A 81 -8.68 -6.70 13.65
C TYR A 81 -9.22 -5.42 12.98
N ARG A 82 -10.47 -5.05 13.30
CA ARG A 82 -11.08 -3.84 12.79
C ARG A 82 -10.28 -2.60 13.19
N GLN A 83 -9.97 -2.48 14.48
CA GLN A 83 -9.29 -1.30 15.03
C GLN A 83 -7.83 -1.22 14.59
N LEU A 84 -7.12 -2.35 14.60
CA LEU A 84 -5.68 -2.40 14.29
C LEU A 84 -5.40 -2.34 12.80
N VAL A 85 -6.26 -2.94 11.96
CA VAL A 85 -5.99 -3.11 10.52
C VAL A 85 -6.99 -2.37 9.65
N LEU A 86 -8.29 -2.63 9.82
CA LEU A 86 -9.30 -2.17 8.85
C LEU A 86 -9.47 -0.65 8.88
N ASP A 87 -9.50 -0.02 10.05
CA ASP A 87 -9.69 1.43 10.16
C ASP A 87 -8.52 2.21 9.55
N CYS A 88 -7.29 1.77 9.82
CA CYS A 88 -6.08 2.31 9.17
C CYS A 88 -6.12 2.08 7.66
N THR A 89 -6.37 0.84 7.22
CA THR A 89 -6.45 0.48 5.80
C THR A 89 -7.49 1.30 5.05
N LEU A 90 -8.66 1.53 5.66
CA LEU A 90 -9.74 2.34 5.09
C LEU A 90 -9.32 3.82 4.95
N ALA A 91 -8.58 4.37 5.91
CA ALA A 91 -8.08 5.73 5.83
C ALA A 91 -7.13 5.92 4.62
N TYR A 92 -6.21 4.98 4.41
CA TYR A 92 -5.35 4.96 3.23
C TYR A 92 -6.13 4.73 1.95
N ALA A 93 -7.09 3.79 1.95
CA ALA A 93 -7.89 3.49 0.77
C ALA A 93 -8.64 4.74 0.26
N LYS A 94 -9.22 5.51 1.19
CA LYS A 94 -9.88 6.79 0.90
C LYS A 94 -8.90 7.85 0.41
N ALA A 95 -7.75 8.01 1.06
CA ALA A 95 -6.76 9.02 0.70
C ALA A 95 -6.15 8.79 -0.68
N LEU A 96 -5.92 7.53 -1.04
CA LEU A 96 -5.34 7.12 -2.32
C LEU A 96 -6.39 6.92 -3.42
N ASN A 97 -7.69 7.04 -3.08
CA ASN A 97 -8.82 6.76 -3.97
C ASN A 97 -8.71 5.38 -4.65
N VAL A 98 -8.34 4.36 -3.87
CA VAL A 98 -8.19 2.98 -4.34
C VAL A 98 -9.44 2.16 -4.00
N ASN A 99 -9.95 1.44 -4.99
CA ASN A 99 -11.21 0.70 -4.88
C ASN A 99 -11.04 -0.78 -4.56
N LYS A 100 -9.79 -1.27 -4.47
CA LYS A 100 -9.49 -2.66 -4.17
C LYS A 100 -8.43 -2.73 -3.09
N VAL A 101 -8.71 -3.54 -2.09
CA VAL A 101 -7.78 -3.87 -1.01
C VAL A 101 -7.65 -5.38 -0.96
N HIS A 102 -6.42 -5.89 -0.95
CA HIS A 102 -6.13 -7.28 -0.67
C HIS A 102 -5.92 -7.44 0.85
N LEU A 103 -6.82 -8.16 1.51
CA LEU A 103 -6.69 -8.42 2.94
C LEU A 103 -5.61 -9.49 3.16
N VAL A 104 -4.50 -9.08 3.75
CA VAL A 104 -3.38 -9.97 4.07
C VAL A 104 -3.67 -10.67 5.39
N MET A 105 -3.57 -11.99 5.36
CA MET A 105 -3.82 -12.87 6.50
C MET A 105 -2.53 -13.57 6.91
N THR A 106 -2.44 -13.96 8.18
CA THR A 106 -1.34 -14.75 8.73
C THR A 106 -1.55 -16.23 8.43
N ASP A 107 -0.47 -16.97 8.14
CA ASP A 107 -0.50 -18.42 8.10
C ASP A 107 -0.58 -18.98 9.52
N THR A 108 -1.62 -19.76 9.81
CA THR A 108 -1.86 -20.35 11.12
C THR A 108 -1.08 -21.65 11.35
N ASN A 109 -0.34 -22.15 10.36
CA ASN A 109 0.38 -23.43 10.47
C ASN A 109 1.83 -23.27 10.93
N ASN A 110 2.36 -22.04 11.01
CA ASN A 110 3.72 -21.75 11.51
C ASN A 110 3.77 -21.60 13.04
N ASP A 111 3.10 -22.51 13.77
CA ASP A 111 3.16 -22.58 15.24
C ASP A 111 4.46 -23.21 15.77
N SER A 112 5.42 -23.55 14.92
CA SER A 112 6.66 -24.23 15.32
C SER A 112 7.75 -23.34 15.93
N ASP A 113 7.58 -22.01 15.96
CA ASP A 113 8.59 -21.05 16.47
C ASP A 113 8.03 -20.05 17.51
N ARG A 114 7.01 -20.42 18.29
CA ARG A 114 6.46 -19.58 19.38
C ARG A 114 6.71 -20.15 20.76
#